data_AF-A0A921ICV2-F1
#
_entry.id   AF-A0A921ICV2-F1
#
_cell.length_a   1.000
_cell.length_b   1.000
_cell.length_c   1.000
_cell.angle_alpha   90.00
_cell.angle_beta   90.00
_cell.angle_gamma   90.00
#
_symmetry.space_group_name_H-M   'P 1'
#
loop_
_entity.id
_entity.type
_entity.pdbx_description
1 polymer ?
#
loop_
_entity_poly.entity_id
_entity_poly.type
_entity_poly.pdbx_seq_one_letter_code
_entity_poly.pdbx_strand_id
1 'polypeptide(L)'
;MNNLISTLITALVGFLSAIVGGLYATKTEKQATARIIFENAYHEIFELMEDKFYDKTLSDQEIKELGKKIYSILQKSNGYYYPSLKKYALWMFNGEYNDSLQELWFAFSSTFDKQYEKITSLIGIPPRSRYYRMNTKQYSSFFHLARIYFLSKHGSIELLLILIGLLLTLNYFIN
;
A
#
# COMPACT_ATOMS: atom_id res chain seq x y z
N MET A 1 9.80 14.00 -45.74
CA MET A 1 10.38 14.10 -44.38
C MET A 1 9.29 14.30 -43.32
N ASN A 2 8.37 15.25 -43.52
CA ASN A 2 7.27 15.55 -42.59
C ASN A 2 6.34 14.37 -42.24
N ASN A 3 5.96 13.53 -43.22
CA ASN A 3 5.12 12.34 -42.93
C ASN A 3 5.79 11.32 -42.01
N LEU A 4 7.12 11.21 -42.08
CA LEU A 4 7.89 10.25 -41.27
C LEU A 4 7.99 10.75 -39.83
N ILE A 5 8.19 12.05 -39.65
CA ILE A 5 8.18 12.75 -38.36
C ILE A 5 6.78 12.66 -37.70
N SER A 6 5.71 12.92 -38.44
CA SER A 6 4.34 12.85 -37.93
C SER A 6 3.95 11.42 -37.49
N THR A 7 4.37 10.40 -38.26
CA THR A 7 4.17 8.98 -37.90
C THR A 7 4.93 8.62 -36.62
N LEU A 8 6.17 9.08 -36.46
CA LEU A 8 6.98 8.89 -35.26
C LEU A 8 6.36 9.53 -34.02
N ILE A 9 5.86 10.77 -34.15
CA ILE A 9 5.18 11.48 -33.05
C ILE A 9 3.91 10.72 -32.63
N THR A 10 3.11 10.28 -33.60
CA THR A 10 1.87 9.53 -33.33
C THR A 10 2.15 8.21 -32.62
N ALA A 11 3.16 7.47 -33.06
CA ALA A 11 3.59 6.23 -32.41
C ALA A 11 4.08 6.46 -30.97
N LEU A 12 4.83 7.55 -30.74
CA LEU A 12 5.31 7.92 -29.42
C LEU A 12 4.16 8.27 -28.46
N VAL A 13 3.16 9.03 -28.94
CA VAL A 13 1.96 9.36 -28.16
C VAL A 13 1.17 8.10 -27.79
N GLY A 14 0.98 7.18 -28.74
CA GLY A 14 0.32 5.90 -28.48
C GLY A 14 1.06 5.06 -27.43
N PHE A 15 2.39 4.97 -27.54
CA PHE A 15 3.22 4.25 -26.59
C PHE A 15 3.17 4.84 -25.17
N LEU A 16 3.30 6.16 -25.04
CA LEU A 16 3.22 6.84 -23.74
C LEU A 16 1.84 6.70 -23.11
N SER A 17 0.78 6.79 -23.91
CA SER A 17 -0.60 6.59 -23.45
C SER A 17 -0.84 5.17 -22.95
N ALA A 18 -0.27 4.16 -23.62
CA ALA A 18 -0.34 2.76 -23.17
C ALA A 18 0.40 2.53 -21.84
N ILE A 19 1.58 3.14 -21.64
CA ILE A 19 2.31 3.08 -20.37
C ILE A 19 1.46 3.67 -19.24
N VAL A 20 0.91 4.87 -19.45
CA VAL A 20 0.05 5.52 -18.45
C VAL A 20 -1.19 4.68 -18.18
N GLY A 21 -1.88 4.18 -19.20
CA GLY A 21 -3.04 3.30 -19.07
C GLY A 21 -2.75 2.05 -18.24
N GLY A 22 -1.62 1.37 -18.48
CA GLY A 22 -1.19 0.20 -17.71
C GLY A 22 -0.90 0.50 -16.23
N LEU A 23 -0.31 1.66 -15.93
CA LEU A 23 -0.07 2.10 -14.54
C LEU A 23 -1.38 2.34 -13.79
N TYR A 24 -2.42 2.87 -14.44
CA TYR A 24 -3.73 3.05 -13.82
C TYR A 24 -4.49 1.74 -13.65
N ALA A 25 -4.47 0.85 -14.64
CA ALA A 25 -5.11 -0.47 -14.54
C ALA A 25 -4.55 -1.28 -13.35
N THR A 26 -3.22 -1.37 -13.24
CA THR A 26 -2.56 -2.06 -12.13
C THR A 26 -2.83 -1.41 -10.77
N LYS A 27 -3.05 -0.09 -10.73
CA LYS A 27 -3.44 0.61 -9.51
C LYS A 27 -4.85 0.24 -9.08
N THR A 28 -5.81 0.22 -10.00
CA THR A 28 -7.20 -0.19 -9.72
C THR A 28 -7.27 -1.62 -9.17
N GLU A 29 -6.51 -2.55 -9.77
CA GLU A 29 -6.42 -3.93 -9.26
C GLU A 29 -5.83 -4.00 -7.86
N LYS A 30 -4.74 -3.25 -7.59
CA LYS A 30 -4.14 -3.17 -6.25
C LYS A 30 -5.11 -2.62 -5.21
N GLN A 31 -5.96 -1.66 -5.58
CA GLN A 31 -6.99 -1.11 -4.70
C GLN A 31 -8.10 -2.11 -4.42
N ALA A 32 -8.58 -2.83 -5.43
CA ALA A 32 -9.59 -3.87 -5.26
C ALA A 32 -9.09 -4.98 -4.33
N THR A 33 -7.89 -5.51 -4.59
CA THR A 33 -7.27 -6.54 -3.74
C THR A 33 -7.03 -6.04 -2.32
N ALA A 34 -6.52 -4.81 -2.15
CA ALA A 34 -6.31 -4.22 -0.82
C ALA A 34 -7.63 -4.08 -0.04
N ARG A 35 -8.73 -3.73 -0.72
CA ARG A 35 -10.06 -3.64 -0.10
C ARG A 35 -10.54 -5.00 0.39
N ILE A 36 -10.40 -6.03 -0.43
CA ILE A 36 -10.75 -7.40 -0.06
C ILE A 36 -9.92 -7.89 1.14
N ILE A 37 -8.60 -7.62 1.16
CA ILE A 37 -7.74 -7.94 2.31
C ILE A 37 -8.18 -7.18 3.57
N PHE A 38 -8.55 -5.91 3.41
CA PHE A 38 -9.00 -5.08 4.52
C PHE A 38 -10.28 -5.64 5.16
N GLU A 39 -11.30 -5.86 4.33
CA GLU A 39 -12.63 -6.29 4.75
C GLU A 39 -12.64 -7.72 5.32
N ASN A 40 -11.83 -8.63 4.77
CA ASN A 40 -11.84 -10.03 5.19
C ASN A 40 -10.95 -10.36 6.40
N ALA A 41 -9.98 -9.51 6.75
CA ALA A 41 -9.03 -9.85 7.81
C ALA A 41 -8.58 -8.65 8.63
N TYR A 42 -8.07 -7.60 7.97
CA TYR A 42 -7.33 -6.55 8.68
C TYR A 42 -8.22 -5.67 9.54
N HIS A 43 -9.48 -5.45 9.14
CA HIS A 43 -10.44 -4.72 9.97
C HIS A 43 -10.69 -5.45 11.30
N GLU A 44 -11.07 -6.73 11.24
CA GLU A 44 -11.40 -7.54 12.41
C GLU A 44 -10.18 -7.76 13.32
N ILE A 45 -9.00 -7.99 12.76
CA ILE A 45 -7.76 -8.10 13.54
C ILE A 45 -7.47 -6.79 14.26
N PHE A 46 -7.60 -5.64 13.57
CA PHE A 46 -7.35 -4.34 14.17
C PHE A 46 -8.29 -4.09 15.35
N GLU A 47 -9.61 -4.31 15.20
CA GLU A 47 -10.59 -4.15 16.28
C GLU A 47 -10.29 -5.06 17.49
N LEU A 48 -9.79 -6.28 17.24
CA LEU A 48 -9.45 -7.22 18.31
C LEU A 48 -8.26 -6.76 19.17
N MET A 49 -7.30 -6.04 18.58
CA MET A 49 -6.01 -5.74 19.21
C MET A 49 -5.74 -4.24 19.40
N GLU A 50 -6.69 -3.36 19.05
CA GLU A 50 -6.51 -1.91 18.99
C GLU A 50 -5.92 -1.34 20.28
N ASP A 51 -6.39 -1.81 21.44
CA ASP A 51 -5.95 -1.41 22.78
C ASP A 51 -4.64 -2.08 23.21
N LYS A 52 -4.35 -3.26 22.67
CA LYS A 52 -3.25 -4.15 23.10
C LYS A 52 -1.98 -4.04 22.28
N PHE A 53 -1.98 -3.27 21.19
CA PHE A 53 -0.79 -3.00 20.39
C PHE A 53 0.40 -2.63 21.27
N TYR A 54 1.48 -3.40 21.18
CA TYR A 54 2.74 -3.16 21.89
C TYR A 54 2.61 -3.11 23.43
N ASP A 55 1.51 -3.62 23.98
CA ASP A 55 1.32 -3.68 25.43
C ASP A 55 2.31 -4.66 26.06
N LYS A 56 3.12 -4.15 26.99
CA LYS A 56 4.16 -4.90 27.73
C LYS A 56 3.61 -5.71 28.91
N THR A 57 2.34 -5.50 29.26
CA THR A 57 1.70 -6.08 30.44
C THR A 57 0.89 -7.33 30.13
N LEU A 58 0.77 -7.68 28.85
CA LEU A 58 0.08 -8.91 28.42
C LEU A 58 0.77 -10.14 28.99
N SER A 59 -0.03 -11.01 29.58
CA SER A 59 0.43 -12.33 30.00
C SER A 59 0.60 -13.25 28.79
N ASP A 60 1.47 -14.25 28.92
CA ASP A 60 1.65 -15.32 27.92
C ASP A 60 0.32 -16.00 27.55
N GLN A 61 -0.59 -16.15 28.52
CA GLN A 61 -1.92 -16.72 28.28
C GLN A 61 -2.76 -15.82 27.36
N GLU A 62 -2.75 -14.51 27.59
CA GLU A 62 -3.46 -13.55 26.74
C GLU A 62 -2.88 -13.51 25.33
N ILE A 63 -1.55 -13.55 25.19
CA ILE A 63 -0.88 -13.60 23.88
C ILE A 63 -1.27 -14.88 23.12
N LYS A 64 -1.31 -16.03 23.79
CA LYS A 64 -1.78 -17.30 23.20
C LYS A 64 -3.22 -17.20 22.71
N GLU A 65 -4.12 -16.64 23.52
CA GLU A 65 -5.53 -16.49 23.14
C GLU A 65 -5.73 -15.49 22.00
N LEU A 66 -4.98 -14.38 21.99
CA LEU A 66 -4.95 -13.46 20.86
C LEU A 66 -4.45 -14.15 19.59
N GLY A 67 -3.35 -14.90 19.68
CA GLY A 67 -2.80 -15.68 18.58
C GLY A 67 -3.82 -16.62 17.94
N LYS A 68 -4.57 -17.37 18.76
CA LYS A 68 -5.64 -18.27 18.28
C LYS A 68 -6.74 -17.50 17.53
N LYS A 69 -7.22 -16.40 18.11
CA LYS A 69 -8.27 -15.56 17.50
C LYS A 69 -7.81 -14.98 16.17
N ILE A 70 -6.62 -14.37 16.14
CA ILE A 70 -6.01 -13.81 14.94
C ILE A 70 -5.83 -14.89 13.87
N TYR A 71 -5.32 -16.06 14.25
CA TYR A 71 -5.14 -17.17 13.32
C TYR A 71 -6.48 -17.66 12.74
N SER A 72 -7.54 -17.70 13.55
CA SER A 72 -8.89 -18.04 13.08
C SER A 72 -9.40 -17.04 12.03
N ILE A 73 -9.23 -15.74 12.27
CA ILE A 73 -9.59 -14.68 11.30
C ILE A 73 -8.82 -14.92 9.98
N LEU A 74 -7.50 -15.11 10.07
CA LEU A 74 -6.66 -15.34 8.90
C LEU A 74 -7.01 -16.64 8.16
N GLN A 75 -7.46 -17.69 8.84
CA GLN A 75 -7.94 -18.92 8.19
C GLN A 75 -9.22 -18.69 7.39
N LYS A 76 -10.18 -17.93 7.94
CA LYS A 76 -11.48 -17.65 7.29
C LYS A 76 -11.37 -16.66 6.12
N SER A 77 -10.30 -15.87 6.08
CA SER A 77 -10.08 -14.84 5.07
C SER A 77 -9.71 -15.33 3.65
N ASN A 78 -9.83 -16.64 3.36
CA ASN A 78 -9.64 -17.23 2.01
C ASN A 78 -8.31 -16.86 1.31
N GLY A 79 -7.23 -16.66 2.07
CA GLY A 79 -5.93 -16.30 1.52
C GLY A 79 -5.70 -14.79 1.33
N TYR A 80 -6.70 -13.95 1.62
CA TYR A 80 -6.61 -12.50 1.54
C TYR A 80 -5.93 -11.89 2.77
N TYR A 81 -4.67 -12.24 2.99
CA TYR A 81 -3.83 -11.71 4.06
C TYR A 81 -2.34 -11.85 3.72
N TYR A 82 -1.48 -11.22 4.52
CA TYR A 82 -0.02 -11.40 4.39
C TYR A 82 0.42 -12.68 5.13
N PRO A 83 1.07 -13.64 4.44
CA PRO A 83 1.40 -14.95 5.03
C PRO A 83 2.23 -14.90 6.32
N SER A 84 3.09 -13.89 6.47
CA SER A 84 3.89 -13.69 7.67
C SER A 84 3.04 -13.52 8.93
N LEU A 85 1.91 -12.82 8.85
CA LEU A 85 1.01 -12.61 9.99
C LEU A 85 0.43 -13.92 10.51
N LYS A 86 0.07 -14.83 9.60
CA LYS A 86 -0.44 -16.15 9.99
C LYS A 86 0.62 -16.99 10.68
N LYS A 87 1.87 -16.88 10.25
CA LYS A 87 3.01 -17.55 10.88
C LYS A 87 3.22 -17.05 12.31
N TYR A 88 3.24 -15.73 12.50
CA TYR A 88 3.34 -15.12 13.82
C TYR A 88 2.18 -15.53 14.73
N ALA A 89 0.94 -15.44 14.24
CA ALA A 89 -0.23 -15.84 14.99
C ALA A 89 -0.18 -17.32 15.39
N LEU A 90 0.27 -18.20 14.48
CA LEU A 90 0.48 -19.61 14.79
C LEU A 90 1.51 -19.82 15.90
N TRP A 91 2.66 -19.16 15.81
CA TRP A 91 3.72 -19.25 16.82
C TRP A 91 3.32 -18.75 18.20
N MET A 92 2.36 -17.82 18.29
CA MET A 92 1.88 -17.33 19.57
C MET A 92 1.18 -18.39 20.42
N PHE A 93 0.56 -19.40 19.80
CA PHE A 93 -0.19 -20.44 20.53
C PHE A 93 0.31 -21.86 20.27
N ASN A 94 1.07 -22.08 19.20
CA ASN A 94 1.75 -23.35 18.99
C ASN A 94 3.03 -23.34 19.82
N GLY A 95 3.20 -24.31 20.72
CA GLY A 95 4.28 -24.38 21.70
C GLY A 95 5.69 -24.61 21.13
N GLU A 96 5.89 -24.33 19.83
CA GLU A 96 7.14 -24.49 19.09
C GLU A 96 8.01 -23.22 19.08
N TYR A 97 7.51 -22.10 19.63
CA TYR A 97 8.30 -20.88 19.75
C TYR A 97 9.10 -20.91 21.05
N ASN A 98 10.42 -21.03 20.93
CA ASN A 98 11.34 -21.20 22.06
C ASN A 98 11.75 -19.87 22.74
N ASP A 99 11.39 -18.74 22.15
CA ASP A 99 11.74 -17.40 22.66
C ASP A 99 10.54 -16.74 23.37
N SER A 100 10.72 -15.48 23.78
CA SER A 100 9.72 -14.70 24.51
C SER A 100 8.46 -14.44 23.68
N LEU A 101 7.29 -14.89 24.18
CA LEU A 101 5.99 -14.57 23.57
C LEU A 101 5.72 -13.07 23.51
N GLN A 102 6.25 -12.32 24.47
CA GLN A 102 6.19 -10.87 24.47
C GLN A 102 6.92 -10.30 23.25
N GLU A 103 8.14 -10.75 22.96
CA GLU A 103 8.89 -10.30 21.78
C GLU A 103 8.18 -10.66 20.48
N LEU A 104 7.56 -11.85 20.44
CA LEU A 104 6.73 -12.28 19.32
C LEU A 104 5.51 -11.38 19.12
N TRP A 105 4.85 -10.96 20.21
CA TRP A 105 3.75 -10.00 20.18
C TRP A 105 4.19 -8.64 19.60
N PHE A 106 5.35 -8.15 20.01
CA PHE A 106 5.95 -6.93 19.47
C PHE A 106 6.25 -7.05 17.97
N ALA A 107 6.84 -8.18 17.54
CA ALA A 107 7.16 -8.43 16.15
C ALA A 107 5.90 -8.52 15.27
N PHE A 108 4.86 -9.20 15.77
CA PHE A 108 3.55 -9.24 15.11
C PHE A 108 2.93 -7.86 15.01
N SER A 109 2.86 -7.11 16.12
CA SER A 109 2.30 -5.76 16.16
C SER A 109 2.99 -4.85 15.15
N SER A 110 4.33 -4.89 15.07
CA SER A 110 5.10 -4.11 14.09
C SER A 110 4.82 -4.52 12.65
N THR A 111 4.71 -5.83 12.40
CA THR A 111 4.42 -6.34 11.05
C THR A 111 3.01 -5.97 10.63
N PHE A 112 2.03 -6.14 11.51
CA PHE A 112 0.64 -5.83 11.25
C PHE A 112 0.45 -4.34 10.96
N ASP A 113 0.98 -3.46 11.81
CA ASP A 113 0.87 -1.99 11.67
C ASP A 113 1.36 -1.52 10.29
N LYS A 114 2.54 -1.98 9.86
CA LYS A 114 3.10 -1.66 8.53
C LYS A 114 2.22 -2.15 7.37
N GLN A 115 1.67 -3.35 7.47
CA GLN A 115 0.80 -3.88 6.42
C GLN A 115 -0.56 -3.19 6.43
N TYR A 116 -1.10 -2.89 7.61
CA TYR A 116 -2.36 -2.18 7.79
C TYR A 116 -2.28 -0.76 7.21
N GLU A 117 -1.20 -0.03 7.49
CA GLU A 117 -0.94 1.29 6.90
C GLU A 117 -0.86 1.22 5.37
N LYS A 118 -0.13 0.23 4.83
CA LYS A 118 -0.02 0.02 3.38
C LYS A 118 -1.38 -0.24 2.74
N ILE A 119 -2.20 -1.12 3.33
CA ILE A 119 -3.52 -1.49 2.81
C ILE A 119 -4.47 -0.31 2.89
N THR A 120 -4.56 0.36 4.04
CA THR A 120 -5.44 1.53 4.25
C THR A 120 -5.09 2.69 3.32
N SER A 121 -3.79 2.97 3.13
CA SER A 121 -3.31 3.96 2.17
C SER A 121 -3.74 3.66 0.72
N LEU A 122 -3.67 2.38 0.30
CA LEU A 122 -4.11 1.99 -1.04
C LEU A 122 -5.60 2.24 -1.27
N ILE A 123 -6.44 1.94 -0.28
CA ILE A 123 -7.91 2.10 -0.36
C ILE A 123 -8.41 3.49 0.02
N GLY A 124 -7.52 4.39 0.44
CA GLY A 124 -7.85 5.77 0.80
C GLY A 124 -8.55 5.92 2.16
N ILE A 125 -8.40 4.94 3.04
CA ILE A 125 -8.84 5.03 4.44
C ILE A 125 -7.67 5.61 5.26
N PRO A 126 -7.92 6.57 6.18
CA PRO A 126 -6.86 7.07 7.04
C PRO A 126 -6.27 5.93 7.88
N PRO A 127 -4.94 5.77 7.95
CA PRO A 127 -4.33 4.77 8.81
C PRO A 127 -4.70 5.09 10.26
N ARG A 128 -5.37 4.15 10.93
CA ARG A 128 -5.73 4.24 12.36
C ARG A 128 -4.53 3.94 13.27
N SER A 129 -3.37 4.46 12.91
CA SER A 129 -2.14 4.29 13.69
C SER A 129 -2.11 5.30 14.84
N ARG A 130 -1.73 4.84 16.05
CA ARG A 130 -1.48 5.72 17.22
C ARG A 130 -0.34 6.73 16.98
N TYR A 131 0.43 6.60 15.89
CA TYR A 131 1.51 7.51 15.48
C TYR A 131 1.06 8.84 14.85
N TYR A 132 -0.24 9.19 14.94
CA TYR A 132 -0.72 10.54 14.56
C TYR A 132 -0.05 11.70 15.34
N ARG A 133 0.88 11.42 16.26
CA ARG A 133 1.83 12.37 16.86
C ARG A 133 3.29 12.04 16.50
N MET A 134 3.74 12.41 15.30
CA MET A 134 4.97 13.19 15.09
C MET A 134 5.15 13.46 13.58
N ASN A 135 4.48 14.52 13.14
CA ASN A 135 4.74 15.16 11.86
C ASN A 135 5.71 16.33 12.07
N THR A 136 6.86 16.33 11.40
CA THR A 136 7.63 17.55 11.08
C THR A 136 8.36 17.49 9.74
N LYS A 137 8.23 16.41 8.95
CA LYS A 137 8.94 16.27 7.66
C LYS A 137 8.00 15.77 6.58
N GLN A 138 6.95 16.53 6.27
CA GLN A 138 6.11 16.17 5.13
C GLN A 138 6.77 16.44 3.77
N TYR A 139 7.82 17.27 3.68
CA TYR A 139 8.68 17.34 2.48
C TYR A 139 10.12 17.70 2.86
N SER A 140 11.08 16.89 2.44
CA SER A 140 12.51 17.10 2.75
C SER A 140 13.19 18.12 1.83
N SER A 141 12.61 18.42 0.67
CA SER A 141 13.14 19.41 -0.30
C SER A 141 12.13 19.75 -1.40
N PHE A 142 12.39 20.84 -2.15
CA PHE A 142 11.62 21.21 -3.35
C PHE A 142 11.62 20.10 -4.41
N PHE A 143 12.72 19.36 -4.57
CA PHE A 143 12.78 18.17 -5.43
C PHE A 143 11.84 17.06 -4.94
N HIS A 144 11.70 16.89 -3.64
CA HIS A 144 10.75 15.92 -3.07
C HIS A 144 9.30 16.35 -3.36
N LEU A 145 9.01 17.64 -3.27
CA LEU A 145 7.71 18.22 -3.61
C LEU A 145 7.40 18.10 -5.11
N ALA A 146 8.36 18.43 -5.99
CA ALA A 146 8.21 18.28 -7.44
C ALA A 146 8.03 16.80 -7.85
N ARG A 147 8.80 15.89 -7.25
CA ARG A 147 8.63 14.45 -7.46
C ARG A 147 7.25 13.99 -7.03
N ILE A 148 6.77 14.43 -5.87
CA ILE A 148 5.44 14.07 -5.38
C ILE A 148 4.34 14.70 -6.25
N TYR A 149 4.51 15.92 -6.76
CA TYR A 149 3.53 16.62 -7.60
C TYR A 149 3.41 15.96 -8.99
N PHE A 150 4.54 15.72 -9.68
CA PHE A 150 4.56 15.11 -11.02
C PHE A 150 4.34 13.59 -11.00
N LEU A 151 4.65 12.89 -9.90
CA LEU A 151 4.26 11.48 -9.69
C LEU A 151 3.00 11.34 -8.81
N SER A 152 2.25 12.41 -8.58
CA SER A 152 1.00 12.37 -7.82
C SER A 152 -0.09 11.63 -8.60
N LYS A 153 -1.21 11.38 -7.93
CA LYS A 153 -2.40 10.68 -8.45
C LYS A 153 -2.90 11.19 -9.82
N HIS A 154 -2.58 12.44 -10.21
CA HIS A 154 -2.98 13.02 -11.50
C HIS A 154 -1.80 13.65 -12.29
N GLY A 155 -0.64 13.86 -11.66
CA GLY A 155 0.49 14.57 -12.27
C GLY A 155 1.06 13.89 -13.52
N SER A 156 1.03 12.56 -13.61
CA SER A 156 1.49 11.84 -14.80
C SER A 156 0.54 11.99 -16.01
N ILE A 157 -0.77 12.17 -15.77
CA ILE A 157 -1.74 12.47 -16.83
C ILE A 157 -1.57 13.91 -17.29
N GLU A 158 -1.43 14.86 -16.37
CA GLU A 158 -1.21 16.26 -16.71
C GLU A 158 0.08 16.44 -17.52
N LEU A 159 1.16 15.75 -17.13
CA LEU A 159 2.42 15.77 -17.87
C LEU A 159 2.27 15.12 -19.25
N LEU A 160 1.55 14.01 -19.37
CA LEU A 160 1.21 13.39 -20.66
C LEU A 160 0.42 14.35 -21.56
N LEU A 161 -0.61 15.02 -21.02
CA LEU A 161 -1.43 15.99 -21.76
C LEU A 161 -0.62 17.20 -22.22
N ILE A 162 0.27 17.72 -21.36
CA ILE A 162 1.20 18.80 -21.72
C ILE A 162 2.15 18.32 -22.84
N LEU A 163 2.67 17.09 -22.74
CA LEU A 163 3.57 16.53 -23.75
C LEU A 163 2.86 16.32 -25.09
N ILE A 164 1.62 15.82 -25.07
CA ILE A 164 0.77 15.67 -26.27
C ILE A 164 0.49 17.05 -26.88
N GLY A 165 0.13 18.05 -26.07
CA GLY A 165 -0.09 19.42 -26.53
C GLY A 165 1.15 20.01 -27.19
N LEU A 166 2.32 19.89 -26.55
CA LEU A 166 3.60 20.35 -27.10
C LEU A 166 3.93 19.64 -28.41
N LEU A 167 3.77 18.32 -28.49
CA LEU A 167 4.03 17.54 -29.70
C LEU A 167 3.09 17.91 -30.85
N LEU A 168 1.81 18.15 -30.57
CA LEU A 168 0.84 18.61 -31.57
C LEU A 168 1.17 20.02 -32.06
N THR A 169 1.53 20.94 -31.16
CA THR A 169 1.97 22.29 -31.57
C THR A 169 3.25 22.24 -32.39
N LEU A 170 4.25 21.42 -32.00
CA LEU A 170 5.47 21.24 -32.79
C LEU A 170 5.17 20.71 -34.20
N ASN A 171 4.26 19.73 -34.31
CA ASN A 171 3.85 19.17 -35.60
C ASN A 171 3.11 20.20 -36.48
N TYR A 172 2.37 21.13 -35.88
CA TYR A 172 1.73 22.25 -36.59
C TYR A 172 2.75 23.28 -37.11
N PHE A 173 3.85 23.53 -36.39
CA PHE A 173 4.90 24.45 -36.83
C PHE A 173 5.93 23.84 -37.80
N ILE A 174 6.05 22.51 -37.83
CA ILE A 174 6.98 21.77 -38.71
C ILE A 174 6.33 21.41 -40.06
N ASN A 175 4.99 21.31 -40.11
CA ASN A 175 4.23 21.18 -41.36
C ASN A 175 3.79 22.53 -41.91
#